data_AF-A0A8T0H4G4-F1
#
_entry.id   AF-A0A8T0H4G4-F1
#
_cell.length_a   1.000
_cell.length_b   1.000
_cell.length_c   1.000
_cell.angle_alpha   90.00
_cell.angle_beta   90.00
_cell.angle_gamma   90.00
#
_symmetry.space_group_name_H-M   'P 1'
#
loop_
_entity.id
_entity.type
_entity.pdbx_description
1 polymer ?
#
loop_
_entity_poly.entity_id
_entity_poly.type
_entity_poly.pdbx_seq_one_letter_code
_entity_poly.pdbx_strand_id
1 'polypeptide(L)'
;MATFLATSLCVSTAPQFLASRQAQLSGTTLSCSSAQPAASVAFPVLVQPRASRVCDLTGKKANNGYKVSFSKKRTKHLQQPNLQYKRLWWEEGNRFVRLRLSTKALKTVERNGLAAMAKKAGINLADY
;
A
#
# COMPACT_ATOMS: atom_id res chain seq x y z
N MET A 1 -38.56 12.07 -43.58
CA MET A 1 -38.14 13.31 -44.25
C MET A 1 -36.85 13.74 -43.58
N ALA A 2 -35.70 13.40 -44.19
CA ALA A 2 -34.76 14.34 -44.84
C ALA A 2 -33.94 15.12 -43.79
N THR A 3 -32.61 15.11 -43.72
CA THR A 3 -31.57 14.87 -44.72
C THR A 3 -30.19 14.72 -44.05
N PHE A 4 -29.33 13.91 -44.66
CA PHE A 4 -27.86 13.92 -44.56
C PHE A 4 -27.27 15.30 -44.92
N LEU A 5 -26.07 15.62 -44.41
CA LEU A 5 -24.96 16.41 -45.03
C LEU A 5 -23.84 16.51 -43.97
N ALA A 6 -22.74 15.76 -44.09
CA ALA A 6 -21.53 16.02 -44.90
C ALA A 6 -20.43 16.80 -44.14
N THR A 7 -19.35 16.05 -43.83
CA THR A 7 -17.91 16.35 -44.09
C THR A 7 -17.25 17.63 -43.55
N SER A 8 -16.10 17.48 -42.88
CA SER A 8 -14.83 18.09 -43.34
C SER A 8 -13.62 17.50 -42.59
N LEU A 9 -12.71 16.91 -43.36
CA LEU A 9 -11.34 16.56 -42.99
C LEU A 9 -10.48 17.83 -43.00
N CYS A 10 -9.57 17.99 -42.04
CA CYS A 10 -8.34 18.76 -42.31
C CYS A 10 -7.17 18.24 -41.47
N VAL A 11 -6.24 17.59 -42.18
CA VAL A 11 -4.89 17.21 -41.77
C VAL A 11 -4.03 18.48 -41.81
N SER A 12 -3.27 18.76 -40.76
CA SER A 12 -2.23 19.82 -40.80
C SER A 12 -0.86 19.22 -40.54
N THR A 13 -0.17 18.99 -41.64
CA THR A 13 1.25 18.68 -41.79
C THR A 13 2.10 19.85 -41.29
N ALA A 14 2.99 19.62 -40.31
CA ALA A 14 3.97 20.62 -39.90
C ALA A 14 5.15 20.64 -40.89
N PRO A 15 5.65 21.83 -41.30
CA PRO A 15 6.72 21.96 -42.28
C PRO A 15 8.10 21.74 -41.68
N GLN A 16 8.97 21.23 -42.55
CA GLN A 16 10.37 20.92 -42.33
C GLN A 16 11.18 22.21 -42.45
N PHE A 17 11.99 22.54 -41.43
CA PHE A 17 13.05 23.53 -41.55
C PHE A 17 14.40 22.82 -41.57
N LEU A 18 15.01 22.77 -42.76
CA LEU A 18 16.43 22.47 -42.94
C LEU A 18 17.25 23.60 -42.30
N ALA A 19 18.09 23.27 -41.33
CA ALA A 19 19.25 24.08 -40.99
C ALA A 19 20.51 23.21 -41.03
N SER A 20 21.44 23.71 -41.83
CA SER A 20 22.73 23.21 -42.26
C SER A 20 23.64 22.67 -41.16
N ARG A 21 24.24 21.53 -41.48
CA ARG A 21 25.57 21.03 -41.06
C ARG A 21 26.55 22.15 -40.70
N GLN A 22 27.18 22.03 -39.53
CA GLN A 22 28.63 22.00 -39.44
C GLN A 22 29.06 20.87 -38.50
N ALA A 23 29.84 19.95 -39.04
CA ALA A 23 30.50 18.89 -38.31
C ALA A 23 31.86 19.42 -37.83
N GLN A 24 32.18 19.22 -36.55
CA GLN A 24 33.56 19.21 -36.08
C GLN A 24 33.75 17.97 -35.19
N LEU A 25 34.60 17.08 -35.67
CA LEU A 25 34.98 15.80 -35.07
C LEU A 25 36.12 16.04 -34.09
N SER A 26 35.90 15.88 -32.79
CA SER A 26 36.95 15.50 -31.83
C SER A 26 36.35 15.26 -30.45
N GLY A 27 36.38 14.02 -29.98
CA GLY A 27 36.06 13.68 -28.59
C GLY A 27 35.04 12.57 -28.49
N THR A 28 35.48 11.34 -28.77
CA THR A 28 34.76 10.11 -28.47
C THR A 28 34.63 9.95 -26.95
N THR A 29 33.61 10.55 -26.34
CA THR A 29 33.10 10.06 -25.06
C THR A 29 32.00 9.06 -25.36
N LEU A 30 32.33 7.81 -25.06
CA LEU A 30 31.49 6.62 -25.16
C LEU A 30 30.03 6.91 -24.84
N SER A 31 29.18 6.76 -25.85
CA SER A 31 27.77 6.45 -25.66
C SER A 31 27.69 5.10 -24.95
N CYS A 32 27.50 5.08 -23.64
CA CYS A 32 26.91 3.90 -23.02
C CYS A 32 25.40 3.98 -23.24
N SER A 33 24.97 3.46 -24.38
CA SER A 33 23.62 2.91 -24.50
C SER A 33 23.54 1.76 -23.51
N SER A 34 23.20 2.06 -22.25
CA SER A 34 22.75 1.05 -21.32
C SER A 34 21.40 0.56 -21.81
N ALA A 35 21.47 -0.42 -22.70
CA ALA A 35 20.39 -1.35 -22.90
C ALA A 35 20.03 -1.96 -21.53
N GLN A 36 18.76 -1.77 -21.18
CA GLN A 36 17.91 -2.60 -20.31
C GLN A 36 18.06 -2.42 -18.78
N PRO A 37 16.97 -2.63 -17.98
CA PRO A 37 15.77 -3.40 -18.33
C PRO A 37 14.41 -2.75 -18.00
N ALA A 38 13.44 -3.02 -18.88
CA ALA A 38 12.05 -3.18 -18.48
C ALA A 38 11.93 -4.49 -17.69
N ALA A 39 11.99 -4.40 -16.37
CA ALA A 39 11.41 -5.34 -15.41
C ALA A 39 11.78 -4.89 -13.99
N SER A 40 11.31 -3.70 -13.57
CA SER A 40 11.04 -3.49 -12.16
C SER A 40 9.83 -4.35 -11.81
N VAL A 41 10.04 -5.67 -11.69
CA VAL A 41 9.20 -6.47 -10.82
C VAL A 41 9.30 -5.78 -9.46
N ALA A 42 8.28 -4.97 -9.15
CA ALA A 42 8.00 -4.62 -7.78
C ALA A 42 7.80 -5.97 -7.09
N PHE A 43 8.88 -6.49 -6.48
CA PHE A 43 8.74 -7.55 -5.50
C PHE A 43 7.62 -7.07 -4.59
N PRO A 44 6.49 -7.79 -4.49
CA PRO A 44 5.39 -7.31 -3.69
C PRO A 44 5.97 -7.10 -2.30
N VAL A 45 5.95 -5.84 -1.86
CA VAL A 45 6.55 -5.40 -0.61
C VAL A 45 6.01 -6.36 0.45
N LEU A 46 6.90 -7.18 1.01
CA LEU A 46 6.53 -8.06 2.10
C LEU A 46 6.25 -7.13 3.28
N VAL A 47 4.98 -6.75 3.45
CA VAL A 47 4.60 -5.72 4.41
C VAL A 47 5.10 -6.13 5.77
N GLN A 48 5.92 -5.25 6.32
CA GLN A 48 6.58 -5.48 7.58
C GLN A 48 5.49 -5.59 8.66
N PRO A 49 5.34 -6.73 9.34
CA PRO A 49 4.51 -6.78 10.52
C PRO A 49 5.06 -5.74 11.48
N ARG A 50 4.27 -4.71 11.79
CA ARG A 50 4.67 -3.60 12.66
C ARG A 50 5.32 -4.17 13.93
N ALA A 51 6.62 -3.96 14.13
CA ALA A 51 7.38 -4.66 15.18
C ALA A 51 6.83 -4.41 16.61
N SER A 52 6.07 -3.33 16.81
CA SER A 52 5.37 -3.03 18.06
C SER A 52 4.21 -3.99 18.38
N ARG A 53 3.96 -4.28 19.68
CA ARG A 53 2.75 -5.02 20.14
C ARG A 53 1.50 -4.12 20.11
N VAL A 54 1.03 -3.82 18.90
CA VAL A 54 -0.17 -3.02 18.64
C VAL A 54 -1.09 -3.79 17.68
N CYS A 55 -2.41 -3.67 17.87
CA CYS A 55 -3.40 -4.23 16.94
C CYS A 55 -3.53 -3.34 15.70
N ASP A 56 -3.52 -3.93 14.50
CA ASP A 56 -3.58 -3.17 13.24
C ASP A 56 -4.89 -2.38 13.14
N LEU A 57 -6.05 -3.03 13.26
CA LEU A 57 -7.36 -2.38 13.07
C LEU A 57 -7.79 -1.42 14.18
N THR A 58 -7.42 -1.68 15.44
CA THR A 58 -7.97 -0.95 16.60
C THR A 58 -6.91 -0.13 17.33
N GLY A 59 -5.62 -0.30 17.03
CA GLY A 59 -4.55 0.43 17.71
C GLY A 59 -4.39 0.07 19.20
N LYS A 60 -4.94 -1.06 19.66
CA LYS A 60 -4.83 -1.48 21.07
C LYS A 60 -3.36 -1.68 21.44
N LYS A 61 -2.91 -0.95 22.45
CA LYS A 61 -1.55 -0.96 22.99
C LYS A 61 -1.52 -1.56 24.40
N ALA A 62 -0.31 -1.87 24.87
CA ALA A 62 -0.12 -2.31 26.25
C ALA A 62 -0.55 -1.23 27.25
N ASN A 63 -1.13 -1.67 28.36
CA ASN A 63 -1.47 -0.81 29.48
C ASN A 63 -0.40 -0.91 30.58
N ASN A 64 -0.08 0.21 31.22
CA ASN A 64 0.80 0.22 32.38
C ASN A 64 0.01 -0.15 33.63
N GLY A 65 0.37 -1.27 34.27
CA GLY A 65 -0.30 -1.77 35.45
C GLY A 65 0.66 -2.14 36.58
N TYR A 66 0.09 -2.67 37.66
CA TYR A 66 0.86 -3.24 38.76
C TYR A 66 0.42 -4.67 39.02
N LYS A 67 1.38 -5.53 39.36
CA LYS A 67 1.11 -6.78 40.08
C LYS A 67 1.09 -6.46 41.57
N VAL A 68 0.01 -6.82 42.25
CA VAL A 68 -0.20 -6.55 43.68
C VAL A 68 -0.07 -7.87 44.44
N SER A 69 0.77 -7.91 45.47
CA SER A 69 0.88 -9.07 46.38
C SER A 69 -0.23 -9.08 47.44
N PHE A 70 -0.37 -10.19 48.17
CA PHE A 70 -1.24 -10.27 49.36
C PHE A 70 -0.93 -9.16 50.39
N SER A 71 0.36 -8.87 50.59
CA SER A 71 0.86 -7.75 51.41
C SER A 71 0.72 -6.37 50.75
N LYS A 72 0.00 -6.24 49.62
CA LYS A 72 -0.26 -5.00 48.88
C LYS A 72 0.98 -4.30 48.32
N LYS A 73 2.12 -5.00 48.22
CA LYS A 73 3.32 -4.49 47.53
C LYS A 73 3.04 -4.43 46.03
N ARG A 74 3.31 -3.27 45.42
CA ARG A 74 3.03 -3.00 44.00
C ARG A 74 4.31 -3.08 43.17
N THR A 75 4.35 -4.00 42.21
CA THR A 75 5.45 -4.12 41.23
C THR A 75 4.96 -3.70 39.86
N LYS A 76 5.69 -2.83 39.15
CA LYS A 76 5.34 -2.38 37.80
C LYS A 76 5.29 -3.56 36.82
N HIS A 77 4.24 -3.63 36.00
CA HIS A 77 4.10 -4.65 34.97
C HIS A 77 3.27 -4.11 33.79
N LEU A 78 3.66 -4.48 32.57
CA LEU A 78 2.93 -4.10 31.35
C LEU A 78 1.90 -5.16 31.01
N GLN A 79 0.62 -4.79 31.07
CA GLN A 79 -0.49 -5.63 30.62
C GLN A 79 -0.58 -5.60 29.10
N GLN A 80 -0.28 -6.73 28.47
CA GLN A 80 -0.21 -6.81 27.02
C GLN A 80 -1.56 -7.09 26.37
N PRO A 81 -1.82 -6.57 25.16
CA PRO A 81 -3.00 -6.96 24.40
C PRO A 81 -2.86 -8.42 23.91
N ASN A 82 -3.96 -9.18 23.95
CA ASN A 82 -4.04 -10.52 23.36
C ASN A 82 -4.09 -10.40 21.83
N LEU A 83 -2.91 -10.33 21.21
CA LEU A 83 -2.69 -10.21 19.77
C LEU A 83 -2.47 -11.59 19.16
N GLN A 84 -3.13 -11.87 18.05
CA GLN A 84 -3.04 -13.14 17.33
C GLN A 84 -2.89 -12.85 15.82
N TYR A 85 -2.09 -13.67 15.13
CA TYR A 85 -2.06 -13.64 13.67
C TYR A 85 -3.26 -14.40 13.13
N LYS A 86 -4.10 -13.72 12.37
CA LYS A 86 -5.29 -14.33 11.75
C LYS A 86 -5.43 -13.92 10.30
N ARG A 87 -5.97 -14.85 9.51
CA ARG A 87 -6.33 -14.64 8.11
C ARG A 87 -7.79 -14.24 8.06
N LEU A 88 -8.09 -13.09 7.45
CA LEU A 88 -9.45 -12.62 7.22
C LEU A 88 -9.71 -12.59 5.71
N TRP A 89 -10.94 -12.94 5.32
CA TRP A 89 -11.38 -12.82 3.92
C TRP A 89 -11.71 -11.36 3.61
N TRP A 90 -11.24 -10.85 2.47
CA TRP A 90 -11.57 -9.53 1.97
C TRP A 90 -12.34 -9.66 0.65
N GLU A 91 -13.55 -9.11 0.63
CA GLU A 91 -14.50 -9.27 -0.47
C GLU A 91 -14.07 -8.50 -1.73
N GLU A 92 -13.59 -7.27 -1.60
CA GLU A 92 -13.23 -6.43 -2.76
C GLU A 92 -12.00 -6.97 -3.51
N GLY A 93 -11.04 -7.54 -2.78
CA GLY A 93 -9.80 -8.09 -3.36
C GLY A 93 -9.81 -9.61 -3.53
N ASN A 94 -10.92 -10.30 -3.23
CA ASN A 94 -11.08 -11.76 -3.29
C ASN A 94 -9.88 -12.55 -2.75
N ARG A 95 -9.30 -12.09 -1.63
CA ARG A 95 -8.06 -12.65 -1.07
C ARG A 95 -8.11 -12.69 0.45
N PHE A 96 -7.27 -13.55 1.01
CA PHE A 96 -7.05 -13.59 2.46
C PHE A 96 -5.95 -12.61 2.86
N VAL A 97 -6.24 -11.78 3.85
CA VAL A 97 -5.29 -10.82 4.42
C VAL A 97 -4.80 -11.33 5.78
N ARG A 98 -3.48 -11.32 6.00
CA ARG A 98 -2.85 -11.74 7.27
C ARG A 98 -2.63 -10.53 8.18
N LEU A 99 -3.40 -10.42 9.26
CA LEU A 99 -3.31 -9.29 10.19
C LEU A 99 -2.94 -9.73 11.61
N ARG A 100 -2.32 -8.82 12.37
CA ARG A 100 -2.13 -8.95 13.82
C ARG A 100 -3.30 -8.30 14.54
N LEU A 101 -4.23 -9.14 14.97
CA LEU A 101 -5.50 -8.69 15.52
C LEU A 101 -5.63 -9.00 16.99
N SER A 102 -6.26 -8.08 17.71
CA SER A 102 -6.75 -8.36 19.05
C SER A 102 -8.02 -9.21 18.99
N THR A 103 -8.26 -10.03 20.01
CA THR A 103 -9.51 -10.84 20.08
C THR A 103 -10.78 -9.99 20.09
N LYS A 104 -10.72 -8.77 20.63
CA LYS A 104 -11.83 -7.82 20.57
C LYS A 104 -12.03 -7.26 19.16
N ALA A 105 -10.96 -7.06 18.40
CA ALA A 105 -11.06 -6.64 17.00
C ALA A 105 -11.73 -7.72 16.15
N LEU A 106 -11.38 -9.01 16.36
CA LEU A 106 -12.06 -10.13 15.68
C LEU A 106 -13.58 -10.09 15.90
N LYS A 107 -14.02 -9.97 17.16
CA LYS A 107 -15.45 -9.84 17.48
C LYS A 107 -16.13 -8.61 16.87
N THR A 108 -15.37 -7.56 16.55
CA THR A 108 -15.92 -6.36 15.92
C THR A 108 -15.96 -6.51 14.40
N VAL A 109 -14.97 -7.17 13.80
CA VAL A 109 -14.96 -7.52 12.37
C VAL A 109 -16.13 -8.43 12.04
N GLU A 110 -16.43 -9.42 12.89
CA GLU A 110 -17.60 -10.29 12.72
C GLU A 110 -18.93 -9.53 12.72
N ARG A 111 -19.02 -8.40 13.44
CA ARG A 111 -20.25 -7.60 13.57
C ARG A 111 -20.39 -6.50 12.51
N ASN A 112 -19.30 -5.79 12.22
CA ASN A 112 -19.32 -4.60 11.37
C ASN A 112 -18.75 -4.85 9.97
N GLY A 113 -18.10 -5.99 9.76
CA GLY A 113 -17.34 -6.29 8.55
C GLY A 113 -15.91 -5.71 8.59
N LEU A 114 -15.05 -6.27 7.73
CA LEU A 114 -13.65 -5.88 7.62
C LEU A 114 -13.48 -4.50 6.96
N ALA A 115 -14.22 -4.23 5.89
CA ALA A 115 -14.12 -2.99 5.11
C ALA A 115 -14.45 -1.74 5.94
N ALA A 116 -15.52 -1.80 6.77
CA ALA A 116 -15.90 -0.68 7.62
C ALA A 116 -14.83 -0.37 8.69
N MET A 117 -14.26 -1.42 9.29
CA MET A 117 -13.20 -1.28 10.30
C MET A 117 -11.89 -0.77 9.70
N ALA A 118 -11.55 -1.19 8.48
CA ALA A 118 -10.40 -0.70 7.74
C ALA A 118 -10.49 0.80 7.43
N LYS A 119 -11.65 1.26 6.95
CA LYS A 119 -11.92 2.68 6.69
C LYS A 119 -11.78 3.51 7.96
N LYS A 120 -12.28 3.02 9.10
CA LYS A 120 -12.15 3.68 10.40
C LYS A 120 -10.69 3.79 10.88
N ALA A 121 -9.87 2.78 10.58
CA ALA A 121 -8.47 2.75 10.96
C ALA A 121 -7.56 3.52 9.99
N GLY A 122 -8.04 3.86 8.79
CA GLY A 122 -7.26 4.53 7.76
C GLY A 122 -6.17 3.64 7.16
N ILE A 123 -6.43 2.34 7.02
CA ILE A 123 -5.46 1.34 6.58
C ILE A 123 -5.77 0.87 5.16
N ASN A 124 -4.74 0.76 4.33
CA ASN A 124 -4.82 0.15 3.00
C ASN A 124 -4.67 -1.38 3.12
N LEU A 125 -5.69 -2.13 2.71
CA LEU A 125 -5.70 -3.59 2.82
C LEU A 125 -4.93 -4.28 1.70
N ALA A 126 -4.52 -3.55 0.66
CA ALA A 126 -3.78 -4.07 -0.49
C ALA A 126 -2.33 -4.45 -0.15
N ASP A 127 -1.75 -3.83 0.87
CA ASP A 127 -0.34 -4.01 1.21
C ASP A 127 -0.11 -5.29 2.04
N TYR A 128 -1.13 -5.76 2.79
CA TYR A 128 -1.05 -6.93 3.69
C TYR A 128 -1.25 -8.30 3.03
#